data_AF-A0A286H3G0-F1
#
_entry.id   AF-A0A286H3G0-F1
#
_cell.length_a   1.000
_cell.length_b   1.000
_cell.length_c   1.000
_cell.angle_alpha   90.00
_cell.angle_beta   90.00
_cell.angle_gamma   90.00
#
_symmetry.space_group_name_H-M   'P 1'
#
loop_
_entity.id
_entity.type
_entity.pdbx_description
1 polymer ?
#
loop_
_entity_poly.entity_id
_entity_poly.type
_entity_poly.pdbx_seq_one_letter_code
_entity_poly.pdbx_strand_id
1 'polypeptide(L)'
;MTTDDENRWSEAQSLLDRKPTEPAERRLRRSRRRRLLTALGASLFLGAPIGILAYRFADDAASSSPVDVPTGQVVAGVVLALAGLVLAGVGFVAQLRANRRMSAWNSPLYVLTKEQRKELLAVVRGRVTVGSDRLPLARHLASNTLQQRATLPLMLGVTAFWLGQAVALSSWWYATMAGVFVLLIGGSVPFVLRQERQARRFLEQYPAPDVLAA
;
A
#
# COMPACT_ATOMS: atom_id res chain seq x y z
N MET A 1 -29.95 0.26 -12.51
CA MET A 1 -29.37 0.29 -11.15
C MET A 1 -30.32 -0.51 -10.27
N THR A 2 -29.84 -1.56 -9.59
CA THR A 2 -30.71 -2.42 -8.79
C THR A 2 -30.95 -1.80 -7.41
N THR A 3 -32.03 -2.17 -6.72
CA THR A 3 -32.28 -1.73 -5.33
C THR A 3 -31.14 -2.13 -4.38
N ASP A 4 -30.45 -3.24 -4.65
CA ASP A 4 -29.27 -3.66 -3.89
C ASP A 4 -28.06 -2.72 -4.11
N ASP A 5 -27.90 -2.14 -5.31
CA ASP A 5 -26.83 -1.18 -5.57
C ASP A 5 -27.01 0.10 -4.75
N GLU A 6 -28.24 0.63 -4.71
CA GLU A 6 -28.61 1.83 -3.96
C GLU A 6 -28.42 1.61 -2.44
N ASN A 7 -28.84 0.44 -1.94
CA ASN A 7 -28.64 0.07 -0.54
C ASN A 7 -27.15 0.04 -0.14
N ARG A 8 -26.25 -0.40 -1.04
CA ARG A 8 -24.80 -0.41 -0.73
C ARG A 8 -24.20 0.99 -0.70
N TRP A 9 -24.70 1.90 -1.52
CA TRP A 9 -24.29 3.30 -1.49
C TRP A 9 -24.73 3.98 -0.20
N SER A 10 -25.99 3.78 0.21
CA SER A 10 -26.52 4.34 1.46
C SER A 10 -25.84 3.73 2.70
N GLU A 11 -25.55 2.43 2.71
CA GLU A 11 -24.76 1.77 3.76
C GLU A 11 -23.32 2.30 3.83
N ALA A 12 -22.68 2.58 2.69
CA ALA A 12 -21.35 3.19 2.67
C ALA A 12 -21.39 4.63 3.18
N GLN A 13 -22.42 5.39 2.83
CA GLN A 13 -22.61 6.75 3.32
C GLN A 13 -22.86 6.78 4.83
N SER A 14 -23.70 5.86 5.36
CA SER A 14 -23.98 5.78 6.80
C SER A 14 -22.72 5.46 7.63
N LEU A 15 -21.82 4.63 7.10
CA LEU A 15 -20.51 4.36 7.69
C LEU A 15 -19.60 5.60 7.67
N LEU A 16 -19.62 6.38 6.59
CA LEU A 16 -18.86 7.62 6.47
C LEU A 16 -19.35 8.67 7.47
N ASP A 17 -20.67 8.78 7.64
CA ASP A 17 -21.34 9.70 8.56
C ASP A 17 -21.27 9.25 10.03
N ARG A 18 -20.55 8.16 10.32
CA ARG A 18 -20.40 7.55 11.66
C ARG A 18 -21.75 7.19 12.31
N LYS A 19 -22.76 6.87 11.49
CA LYS A 19 -24.08 6.38 11.91
C LYS A 19 -24.35 5.03 11.24
N PRO A 20 -23.52 4.00 11.54
CA PRO A 20 -23.60 2.73 10.86
C PRO A 20 -24.96 2.06 11.11
N THR A 21 -25.55 1.53 10.04
CA THR A 21 -26.70 0.63 10.14
C THR A 21 -26.22 -0.79 10.48
N GLU A 22 -27.01 -1.59 11.21
CA GLU A 22 -26.69 -2.99 11.48
C GLU A 22 -26.24 -3.80 10.26
N PRO A 23 -26.92 -3.74 9.08
CA PRO A 23 -26.47 -4.47 7.90
C PRO A 23 -25.09 -3.99 7.41
N ALA A 24 -24.80 -2.69 7.47
CA ALA A 24 -23.50 -2.14 7.09
C ALA A 24 -22.37 -2.67 7.99
N GLU A 25 -22.58 -2.72 9.31
CA GLU A 25 -21.59 -3.27 10.24
C GLU A 25 -21.31 -4.76 10.00
N ARG A 26 -22.38 -5.57 9.83
CA ARG A 26 -22.25 -7.01 9.59
C ARG A 26 -21.47 -7.29 8.30
N ARG A 27 -21.74 -6.54 7.22
CA ARG A 27 -20.99 -6.64 5.95
C ARG A 27 -19.53 -6.23 6.13
N LEU A 28 -19.27 -5.14 6.84
CA LEU A 28 -17.92 -4.67 7.11
C LEU A 28 -17.10 -5.71 7.89
N ARG A 29 -17.66 -6.29 8.96
CA ARG A 29 -17.00 -7.36 9.75
C ARG A 29 -16.70 -8.59 8.89
N ARG A 30 -17.63 -9.02 8.04
CA ARG A 30 -17.43 -10.17 7.14
C ARG A 30 -16.35 -9.89 6.09
N SER A 31 -16.36 -8.70 5.49
CA SER A 31 -15.35 -8.26 4.51
C SER A 31 -13.97 -8.20 5.16
N ARG A 32 -13.88 -7.66 6.39
CA ARG A 32 -12.66 -7.63 7.19
C ARG A 32 -12.10 -9.02 7.46
N ARG A 33 -12.93 -9.97 7.92
CA ARG A 33 -12.49 -11.35 8.18
C ARG A 33 -11.96 -12.03 6.92
N ARG A 34 -12.67 -11.90 5.79
CA ARG A 34 -12.22 -12.46 4.50
C ARG A 34 -10.89 -11.84 4.05
N ARG A 35 -10.70 -10.54 4.23
CA ARG A 35 -9.44 -9.86 3.90
C ARG A 35 -8.29 -10.30 4.79
N LEU A 36 -8.54 -10.43 6.08
CA LEU A 36 -7.53 -10.91 7.01
C LEU A 36 -7.10 -12.34 6.65
N LEU A 37 -8.06 -13.23 6.36
CA LEU A 37 -7.77 -14.59 5.92
C LEU A 37 -7.04 -14.64 4.57
N THR A 38 -7.44 -13.81 3.60
CA THR A 38 -6.75 -13.74 2.30
C THR A 38 -5.37 -13.12 2.40
N ALA A 39 -5.18 -12.11 3.24
CA ALA A 39 -3.86 -11.51 3.49
C ALA A 39 -2.94 -12.49 4.20
N LEU A 40 -3.43 -13.22 5.22
CA LEU A 40 -2.66 -14.28 5.89
C LEU A 40 -2.33 -15.41 4.93
N GLY A 41 -3.31 -15.89 4.16
CA GLY A 41 -3.12 -16.94 3.15
C GLY A 41 -2.11 -16.53 2.07
N ALA A 42 -2.22 -15.30 1.55
CA ALA A 42 -1.27 -14.76 0.58
C ALA A 42 0.12 -14.55 1.18
N SER A 43 0.23 -14.06 2.41
CA SER A 43 1.50 -13.92 3.12
C SER A 43 2.18 -15.26 3.35
N LEU A 44 1.42 -16.30 3.69
CA LEU A 44 1.95 -17.65 3.86
C LEU A 44 2.38 -18.23 2.51
N PHE A 45 1.55 -18.07 1.48
CA PHE A 45 1.79 -18.60 0.13
C PHE A 45 2.96 -17.91 -0.58
N LEU A 46 3.14 -16.61 -0.39
CA LEU A 46 4.27 -15.85 -0.95
C LEU A 46 5.52 -15.97 -0.07
N GLY A 47 5.35 -16.00 1.25
CA GLY A 47 6.45 -16.07 2.20
C GLY A 47 7.15 -17.43 2.26
N ALA A 48 6.39 -18.53 2.15
CA ALA A 48 6.94 -19.89 2.19
C ALA A 48 7.97 -20.17 1.06
N PRO A 49 7.69 -19.91 -0.23
CA PRO A 49 8.67 -20.13 -1.29
C PRO A 49 9.86 -19.18 -1.17
N ILE A 50 9.67 -17.92 -0.74
CA ILE A 50 10.78 -17.00 -0.48
C ILE A 50 11.68 -17.54 0.64
N GLY A 51 11.10 -18.04 1.74
CA GLY A 51 11.84 -18.64 2.84
C GLY A 51 12.58 -19.91 2.43
N ILE A 52 11.94 -20.79 1.66
CA ILE A 52 12.55 -22.02 1.14
C ILE A 52 13.70 -21.70 0.18
N LEU A 53 13.51 -20.75 -0.75
CA LEU A 53 14.57 -20.31 -1.66
C LEU A 53 15.71 -19.65 -0.90
N ALA A 54 15.40 -18.74 0.04
CA ALA A 54 16.40 -18.10 0.88
C ALA A 54 17.21 -19.13 1.69
N TYR A 55 16.56 -20.15 2.25
CA TYR A 55 17.24 -21.25 2.95
C TYR A 55 18.17 -22.03 2.01
N ARG A 56 17.67 -22.45 0.84
CA ARG A 56 18.47 -23.20 -0.15
C ARG A 56 19.68 -22.41 -0.63
N PHE A 57 19.50 -21.13 -0.96
CA PHE A 57 20.60 -20.30 -1.44
C PHE A 57 21.55 -19.84 -0.34
N ALA A 58 21.12 -19.81 0.92
CA ALA A 58 22.01 -19.58 2.06
C ALA A 58 22.96 -20.77 2.28
N ASP A 59 22.47 -22.01 2.17
CA ASP A 59 23.30 -23.21 2.23
C ASP A 59 24.32 -23.28 1.07
N ASP A 60 23.90 -22.93 -0.15
CA ASP A 60 24.81 -22.86 -1.31
C ASP A 60 25.84 -21.70 -1.19
N ALA A 61 25.45 -20.57 -0.60
CA ALA A 61 26.36 -19.45 -0.33
C ALA A 61 27.36 -19.77 0.79
N ALA A 62 26.98 -20.58 1.78
CA ALA A 62 27.88 -21.02 2.84
C ALA A 62 28.91 -22.06 2.37
N SER A 63 28.61 -22.78 1.28
CA SER A 63 29.47 -23.84 0.73
C SER A 63 30.35 -23.39 -0.45
N SER A 64 30.12 -22.19 -0.99
CA SER A 64 30.97 -21.62 -2.04
C SER A 64 32.22 -20.98 -1.45
N SER A 65 33.39 -21.26 -2.04
CA SER A 65 34.67 -20.69 -1.61
C SER A 65 34.57 -19.16 -1.52
N PRO A 66 35.06 -18.54 -0.42
CA PRO A 66 34.94 -17.10 -0.23
C PRO A 66 35.62 -16.38 -1.38
N VAL A 67 34.81 -15.67 -2.19
CA VAL A 67 35.32 -14.66 -3.10
C VAL A 67 35.83 -13.52 -2.23
N ASP A 68 37.09 -13.12 -2.39
CA ASP A 68 37.66 -11.99 -1.66
C ASP A 68 36.94 -10.70 -2.05
N VAL A 69 35.96 -10.30 -1.25
CA VAL A 69 35.24 -9.03 -1.41
C VAL A 69 36.06 -7.92 -0.75
N PRO A 70 36.39 -6.82 -1.45
CA PRO A 70 37.13 -5.71 -0.85
C PRO A 70 36.44 -5.17 0.41
N THR A 71 37.18 -4.92 1.49
CA THR A 71 36.62 -4.42 2.76
C THR A 71 35.82 -3.13 2.59
N GLY A 72 36.26 -2.23 1.70
CA GLY A 72 35.54 -0.99 1.39
C GLY A 72 34.15 -1.23 0.79
N GLN A 73 34.00 -2.29 -0.03
CA GLN A 73 32.71 -2.68 -0.60
C GLN A 73 31.77 -3.22 0.48
N VAL A 74 32.29 -4.06 1.39
CA VAL A 74 31.51 -4.59 2.52
C VAL A 74 31.00 -3.44 3.40
N VAL A 75 31.88 -2.50 3.78
CA VAL A 75 31.50 -1.34 4.58
C VAL A 75 30.45 -0.49 3.87
N ALA A 76 30.63 -0.19 2.58
CA ALA A 76 29.66 0.57 1.80
C ALA A 76 28.28 -0.13 1.73
N GLY A 77 28.27 -1.46 1.51
CA GLY A 77 27.04 -2.24 1.48
C GLY A 77 26.31 -2.29 2.82
N VAL A 78 27.04 -2.44 3.93
CA VAL A 78 26.49 -2.42 5.29
C VAL A 78 25.90 -1.05 5.62
N VAL A 79 26.62 0.04 5.31
CA VAL A 79 26.13 1.40 5.52
C VAL A 79 24.85 1.64 4.73
N LEU A 80 24.79 1.23 3.46
CA LEU A 80 23.60 1.32 2.63
C LEU A 80 22.43 0.49 3.19
N ALA A 81 22.71 -0.72 3.67
CA ALA A 81 21.70 -1.59 4.25
C ALA A 81 21.10 -0.98 5.54
N LEU A 82 21.93 -0.45 6.43
CA LEU A 82 21.49 0.23 7.65
C LEU A 82 20.69 1.50 7.34
N ALA A 83 21.13 2.30 6.36
CA ALA A 83 20.38 3.47 5.90
C ALA A 83 18.99 3.08 5.36
N GLY A 84 18.93 2.00 4.57
CA GLY A 84 17.67 1.43 4.08
C GLY A 84 16.76 0.98 5.22
N LEU A 85 17.30 0.33 6.25
CA LEU A 85 16.55 -0.11 7.42
C LEU A 85 15.97 1.05 8.23
N VAL A 86 16.76 2.12 8.44
CA VAL A 86 16.29 3.35 9.09
C VAL A 86 15.14 3.97 8.29
N LEU A 87 15.29 4.07 6.97
CA LEU A 87 14.25 4.61 6.08
C LEU A 87 12.98 3.74 6.12
N ALA A 88 13.12 2.42 6.14
CA ALA A 88 12.02 1.48 6.29
C ALA A 88 11.30 1.66 7.63
N GLY A 89 12.05 1.83 8.73
CA GLY A 89 11.49 2.13 10.05
C GLY A 89 10.69 3.44 10.08
N VAL A 90 11.24 4.51 9.51
CA VAL A 90 10.52 5.80 9.38
C VAL A 90 9.25 5.64 8.55
N GLY A 91 9.34 4.96 7.40
CA GLY A 91 8.18 4.68 6.55
C GLY A 91 7.11 3.84 7.26
N PHE A 92 7.52 2.84 8.03
CA PHE A 92 6.60 2.02 8.82
C PHE A 92 5.88 2.84 9.89
N VAL A 93 6.60 3.70 10.62
CA VAL A 93 6.00 4.60 11.62
C VAL A 93 5.04 5.59 10.96
N ALA A 94 5.41 6.18 9.83
CA ALA A 94 4.54 7.06 9.05
C ALA A 94 3.26 6.33 8.60
N GLN A 95 3.40 5.10 8.12
CA GLN A 95 2.27 4.25 7.71
C GLN A 95 1.37 3.88 8.89
N LEU A 96 1.93 3.55 10.05
CA LEU A 96 1.15 3.27 11.26
C LEU A 96 0.38 4.52 11.72
N ARG A 97 1.01 5.69 11.69
CA ARG A 97 0.35 6.96 12.02
C ARG A 97 -0.78 7.28 11.04
N ALA A 98 -0.58 7.07 9.74
CA ALA A 98 -1.62 7.23 8.72
C ALA A 98 -2.79 6.24 8.95
N ASN A 99 -2.48 4.96 9.15
CA ASN A 99 -3.48 3.92 9.39
C ASN A 99 -4.30 4.15 10.67
N ARG A 100 -3.67 4.64 11.75
CA ARG A 100 -4.37 5.00 13.00
C ARG A 100 -5.38 6.12 12.78
N ARG A 101 -5.03 7.12 11.96
CA ARG A 101 -5.93 8.26 11.68
C ARG A 101 -7.13 7.89 10.83
N MET A 102 -7.01 6.97 9.89
CA MET A 102 -8.08 6.68 8.92
C MET A 102 -8.90 5.43 9.21
N SER A 103 -8.62 4.69 10.29
CA SER A 103 -9.23 3.37 10.51
C SER A 103 -9.29 2.58 9.21
N ALA A 104 -8.13 2.28 8.61
CA ALA A 104 -8.04 1.58 7.33
C ALA A 104 -8.87 0.27 7.31
N TRP A 105 -9.13 -0.29 8.49
CA TRP A 105 -9.97 -1.46 8.73
C TRP A 105 -11.48 -1.20 8.68
N ASN A 106 -11.91 0.05 8.87
CA ASN A 106 -13.31 0.50 8.83
C ASN A 106 -13.60 1.39 7.62
N SER A 107 -12.85 1.26 6.53
CA SER A 107 -13.12 2.05 5.32
C SER A 107 -14.53 1.77 4.79
N PRO A 108 -15.40 2.79 4.65
CA PRO A 108 -16.77 2.62 4.12
C PRO A 108 -16.81 1.97 2.72
N LEU A 109 -15.72 2.12 1.97
CA LEU A 109 -15.53 1.56 0.63
C LEU A 109 -15.58 0.02 0.60
N TYR A 110 -15.53 -0.66 1.74
CA TYR A 110 -15.54 -2.13 1.81
C TYR A 110 -16.92 -2.75 1.70
N VAL A 111 -17.98 -1.94 1.84
CA VAL A 111 -19.37 -2.36 1.59
C VAL A 111 -19.68 -2.36 0.08
N LEU A 112 -18.99 -1.50 -0.69
CA LEU A 112 -19.17 -1.35 -2.12
C LEU A 112 -18.64 -2.55 -2.93
N THR A 113 -19.28 -2.82 -4.08
CA THR A 113 -18.80 -3.81 -5.07
C THR A 113 -17.45 -3.40 -5.69
N LYS A 114 -16.86 -4.27 -6.51
CA LYS A 114 -15.64 -3.92 -7.25
C LYS A 114 -15.94 -2.87 -8.33
N GLU A 115 -17.12 -2.94 -8.91
CA GLU A 115 -17.66 -2.12 -9.98
C GLU A 115 -17.95 -0.71 -9.46
N GLN A 116 -18.66 -0.59 -8.33
CA GLN A 116 -18.91 0.69 -7.64
C GLN A 116 -17.61 1.37 -7.20
N ARG A 117 -16.64 0.60 -6.71
CA ARG A 117 -15.31 1.14 -6.39
C ARG A 117 -14.57 1.63 -7.63
N LYS A 118 -14.66 0.90 -8.75
CA LYS A 118 -14.06 1.30 -10.03
C LYS A 118 -14.69 2.59 -10.55
N GLU A 119 -15.99 2.76 -10.35
CA GLU A 119 -16.74 3.98 -10.68
C GLU A 119 -16.26 5.18 -9.84
N LEU A 120 -16.16 5.06 -8.51
CA LEU A 120 -15.57 6.12 -7.67
C LEU A 120 -14.15 6.47 -8.10
N LEU A 121 -13.35 5.46 -8.44
CA LEU A 121 -11.99 5.68 -8.93
C LEU A 121 -11.99 6.40 -10.29
N ALA A 122 -12.97 6.14 -11.16
CA ALA A 122 -13.13 6.85 -12.42
C ALA A 122 -13.52 8.31 -12.20
N VAL A 123 -14.38 8.58 -11.21
CA VAL A 123 -14.73 9.94 -10.75
C VAL A 123 -13.49 10.68 -10.24
N VAL A 124 -12.72 10.09 -9.32
CA VAL A 124 -11.50 10.71 -8.78
C VAL A 124 -10.45 10.97 -9.86
N ARG A 125 -10.46 10.16 -10.93
CA ARG A 125 -9.59 10.34 -12.11
C ARG A 125 -10.12 11.39 -13.10
N GLY A 126 -11.26 12.01 -12.84
CA GLY A 126 -11.91 12.97 -13.73
C GLY A 126 -12.48 12.35 -15.01
N ARG A 127 -12.79 11.05 -15.02
CA ARG A 127 -13.33 10.35 -16.21
C ARG A 127 -14.85 10.31 -16.28
N VAL A 128 -15.52 10.54 -15.15
CA VAL A 128 -16.98 10.47 -15.02
C VAL A 128 -17.42 11.64 -14.14
N THR A 129 -18.52 12.29 -14.50
CA THR A 129 -19.15 13.35 -13.70
C THR A 129 -19.74 12.77 -12.42
N VAL A 130 -19.50 13.42 -11.29
CA VAL A 130 -19.99 12.92 -9.98
C VAL A 130 -21.40 13.43 -9.71
N GLY A 131 -22.27 12.55 -9.23
CA GLY A 131 -23.49 12.96 -8.55
C GLY A 131 -23.16 13.56 -7.18
N SER A 132 -23.93 14.57 -6.74
CA SER A 132 -23.71 15.25 -5.45
C SER A 132 -23.80 14.30 -4.25
N ASP A 133 -24.60 13.23 -4.38
CA ASP A 133 -24.79 12.14 -3.42
C ASP A 133 -23.51 11.31 -3.19
N ARG A 134 -22.70 11.09 -4.22
CA ARG A 134 -21.49 10.25 -4.16
C ARG A 134 -20.21 11.03 -3.87
N LEU A 135 -20.30 12.36 -3.89
CA LEU A 135 -19.15 13.24 -3.72
C LEU A 135 -18.41 13.03 -2.38
N PRO A 136 -19.09 12.83 -1.22
CA PRO A 136 -18.40 12.55 0.05
C PRO A 136 -17.54 11.28 0.00
N LEU A 137 -18.06 10.19 -0.59
CA LEU A 137 -17.33 8.93 -0.75
C LEU A 137 -16.15 9.07 -1.71
N ALA A 138 -16.31 9.82 -2.81
CA ALA A 138 -15.22 10.11 -3.74
C ALA A 138 -14.09 10.92 -3.07
N ARG A 139 -14.43 11.95 -2.27
CA ARG A 139 -13.44 12.71 -1.47
C ARG A 139 -12.73 11.82 -0.45
N HIS A 140 -13.46 10.94 0.22
CA HIS A 140 -12.86 9.98 1.16
C HIS A 140 -11.88 9.04 0.44
N LEU A 141 -12.25 8.52 -0.74
CA LEU A 141 -11.34 7.71 -1.57
C LEU A 141 -10.09 8.49 -1.99
N ALA A 142 -10.24 9.72 -2.49
CA ALA A 142 -9.12 10.58 -2.89
C ALA A 142 -8.18 10.86 -1.71
N SER A 143 -8.74 11.11 -0.51
CA SER A 143 -7.96 11.31 0.72
C SER A 143 -7.18 10.06 1.11
N ASN A 144 -7.79 8.87 1.00
CA ASN A 144 -7.11 7.59 1.22
C ASN A 144 -5.95 7.39 0.22
N THR A 145 -6.15 7.77 -1.05
CA THR A 145 -5.10 7.67 -2.08
C THR A 145 -3.91 8.58 -1.78
N LEU A 146 -4.12 9.80 -1.28
CA LEU A 146 -3.02 10.67 -0.86
C LEU A 146 -2.19 10.06 0.27
N GLN A 147 -2.82 9.32 1.18
CA GLN A 147 -2.12 8.66 2.28
C GLN A 147 -1.34 7.42 1.87
N GLN A 148 -1.65 6.78 0.73
CA GLN A 148 -0.86 5.65 0.21
C GLN A 148 0.59 6.06 -0.07
N ARG A 149 0.86 7.34 -0.33
CA ARG A 149 2.21 7.89 -0.44
C ARG A 149 3.08 7.62 0.79
N ALA A 150 2.49 7.51 1.98
CA ALA A 150 3.22 7.16 3.21
C ALA A 150 3.87 5.76 3.15
N THR A 151 3.47 4.93 2.19
CA THR A 151 4.08 3.61 1.93
C THR A 151 5.38 3.72 1.12
N LEU A 152 5.61 4.80 0.38
CA LEU A 152 6.79 4.94 -0.49
C LEU A 152 8.12 4.94 0.29
N PRO A 153 8.28 5.65 1.41
CA PRO A 153 9.51 5.57 2.19
C PRO A 153 9.79 4.15 2.70
N LEU A 154 8.75 3.42 3.12
CA LEU A 154 8.89 2.02 3.54
C LEU A 154 9.43 1.16 2.39
N MET A 155 8.82 1.28 1.20
CA MET A 155 9.23 0.55 0.01
C MET A 155 10.66 0.89 -0.41
N LEU A 156 11.00 2.18 -0.46
CA LEU A 156 12.35 2.65 -0.80
C LEU A 156 13.40 2.16 0.22
N GLY A 157 13.06 2.16 1.51
CA GLY A 157 13.93 1.63 2.56
C GLY A 157 14.22 0.14 2.40
N VAL A 158 13.19 -0.66 2.11
CA VAL A 158 13.36 -2.10 1.83
C VAL A 158 14.20 -2.32 0.57
N THR A 159 14.00 -1.55 -0.50
CA THR A 159 14.84 -1.65 -1.71
C THR A 159 16.30 -1.29 -1.43
N ALA A 160 16.54 -0.19 -0.70
CA ALA A 160 17.90 0.20 -0.30
C ALA A 160 18.57 -0.86 0.59
N PHE A 161 17.82 -1.50 1.48
CA PHE A 161 18.30 -2.62 2.28
C PHE A 161 18.81 -3.77 1.40
N TRP A 162 18.00 -4.23 0.43
CA TRP A 162 18.41 -5.31 -0.48
C TRP A 162 19.60 -4.93 -1.37
N LEU A 163 19.66 -3.67 -1.84
CA LEU A 163 20.83 -3.17 -2.56
C LEU A 163 22.09 -3.21 -1.70
N GLY A 164 22.01 -2.79 -0.44
CA GLY A 164 23.12 -2.87 0.51
C GLY A 164 23.60 -4.30 0.72
N GLN A 165 22.68 -5.26 0.89
CA GLN A 165 23.02 -6.69 1.01
C GLN A 165 23.67 -7.24 -0.27
N ALA A 166 23.17 -6.87 -1.45
CA ALA A 166 23.76 -7.28 -2.72
C ALA A 166 25.20 -6.78 -2.89
N VAL A 167 25.49 -5.55 -2.45
CA VAL A 167 26.84 -4.99 -2.46
C VAL A 167 27.74 -5.68 -1.43
N ALA A 168 27.24 -5.90 -0.21
CA ALA A 168 28.05 -6.42 0.90
C ALA A 168 28.44 -7.90 0.72
N LEU A 169 27.52 -8.73 0.23
CA LEU A 169 27.68 -10.19 0.23
C LEU A 169 28.04 -10.76 -1.15
N SER A 170 28.07 -9.93 -2.20
CA SER A 170 28.41 -10.29 -3.59
C SER A 170 27.78 -11.61 -4.07
N SER A 171 26.57 -11.91 -3.61
CA SER A 171 25.86 -13.15 -3.94
C SER A 171 24.74 -12.86 -4.94
N TRP A 172 24.66 -13.73 -5.96
CA TRP A 172 23.69 -13.59 -7.05
C TRP A 172 22.25 -13.61 -6.54
N TRP A 173 21.98 -14.28 -5.42
CA TRP A 173 20.67 -14.29 -4.76
C TRP A 173 20.27 -12.89 -4.30
N TYR A 174 21.15 -12.20 -3.57
CA TYR A 174 20.90 -10.84 -3.12
C TYR A 174 20.82 -9.86 -4.28
N ALA A 175 21.66 -10.04 -5.31
CA ALA A 175 21.58 -9.24 -6.54
C ALA A 175 20.23 -9.43 -7.26
N THR A 176 19.74 -10.67 -7.35
CA THR A 176 18.43 -10.99 -7.92
C THR A 176 17.30 -10.33 -7.13
N MET A 177 17.31 -10.47 -5.80
CA MET A 177 16.31 -9.82 -4.93
C MET A 177 16.35 -8.30 -5.07
N ALA A 178 17.53 -7.69 -5.03
CA ALA A 178 17.69 -6.26 -5.25
C ALA A 178 17.11 -5.83 -6.61
N GLY A 179 17.41 -6.56 -7.68
CA GLY A 179 16.84 -6.32 -9.02
C GLY A 179 15.31 -6.39 -9.04
N VAL A 180 14.72 -7.43 -8.43
CA VAL A 180 13.26 -7.57 -8.32
C VAL A 180 12.64 -6.38 -7.58
N PHE A 181 13.19 -5.98 -6.43
CA PHE A 181 12.69 -4.84 -5.68
C PHE A 181 12.85 -3.52 -6.44
N VAL A 182 13.98 -3.31 -7.12
CA VAL A 182 14.19 -2.12 -7.97
C VAL A 182 13.15 -2.06 -9.09
N LEU A 183 12.87 -3.18 -9.78
CA LEU A 183 11.87 -3.23 -10.84
C LEU A 183 10.45 -2.98 -10.30
N LEU A 184 10.07 -3.62 -9.20
CA LEU A 184 8.75 -3.45 -8.59
C LEU A 184 8.53 -2.01 -8.10
N ILE A 185 9.51 -1.43 -7.42
CA ILE A 185 9.40 -0.06 -6.89
C ILE A 185 9.52 0.96 -8.03
N GLY A 186 10.48 0.79 -8.92
CA GLY A 186 10.66 1.64 -10.10
C GLY A 186 9.41 1.69 -10.99
N GLY A 187 8.71 0.56 -11.16
CA GLY A 187 7.45 0.49 -11.90
C GLY A 187 6.23 1.06 -11.15
N SER A 188 6.19 0.93 -9.82
CA SER A 188 5.02 1.36 -9.02
C SER A 188 5.06 2.84 -8.63
N VAL A 189 6.24 3.43 -8.38
CA VAL A 189 6.40 4.86 -8.05
C VAL A 189 5.70 5.80 -9.02
N PRO A 190 5.90 5.73 -10.35
CA PRO A 190 5.23 6.65 -11.28
C PRO A 190 3.71 6.49 -11.25
N PHE A 191 3.22 5.28 -11.02
CA PHE A 191 1.79 5.01 -10.88
C PHE A 191 1.22 5.64 -9.60
N VAL A 192 1.89 5.50 -8.46
CA VAL A 192 1.49 6.12 -7.19
C VAL A 192 1.51 7.65 -7.29
N LEU A 193 2.56 8.23 -7.86
CA LEU A 193 2.66 9.69 -8.04
C LEU A 193 1.58 10.23 -9.00
N ARG A 194 1.27 9.48 -10.06
CA ARG A 194 0.18 9.85 -10.98
C ARG A 194 -1.17 9.84 -10.26
N GLN A 195 -1.43 8.83 -9.43
CA GLN A 195 -2.67 8.74 -8.65
C GLN A 195 -2.76 9.85 -7.59
N GLU A 196 -1.65 10.18 -6.93
CA GLU A 196 -1.58 11.30 -5.97
C GLU A 196 -1.97 12.62 -6.65
N ARG A 197 -1.39 12.90 -7.83
CA ARG A 197 -1.70 14.12 -8.58
C ARG A 197 -3.18 14.20 -8.96
N GLN A 198 -3.76 13.07 -9.39
CA GLN A 198 -5.19 13.00 -9.74
C GLN A 198 -6.08 13.21 -8.51
N ALA A 199 -5.78 12.54 -7.40
CA ALA A 199 -6.51 12.68 -6.15
C ALA A 199 -6.43 14.10 -5.59
N ARG A 200 -5.25 14.74 -5.66
CA ARG A 200 -5.06 16.13 -5.22
C ARG A 200 -5.89 17.10 -6.04
N ARG A 201 -5.81 17.03 -7.37
CA ARG A 201 -6.63 17.85 -8.27
C ARG A 201 -8.13 17.68 -8.00
N PHE A 202 -8.57 16.45 -7.75
CA PHE A 202 -9.95 16.16 -7.39
C PHE A 202 -10.37 16.86 -6.08
N LEU A 203 -9.53 16.81 -5.04
CA LEU A 203 -9.81 17.47 -3.76
C LEU A 203 -9.76 18.99 -3.85
N GLU A 204 -8.89 19.55 -4.68
CA GLU A 204 -8.84 20.99 -4.99
C GLU A 204 -10.11 21.45 -5.71
N GLN A 205 -10.63 20.64 -6.64
CA GLN A 205 -11.88 20.95 -7.36
C GLN A 205 -13.13 20.80 -6.48
N TYR A 206 -13.09 19.89 -5.50
CA TYR A 206 -14.23 19.60 -4.61
C TYR A 206 -13.81 19.65 -3.13
N PRO A 207 -13.54 20.84 -2.58
CA PRO A 207 -13.14 20.99 -1.18
C PRO A 207 -14.21 20.49 -0.22
N ALA A 208 -13.80 20.04 0.97
CA ALA A 208 -14.75 19.65 2.01
C ALA A 208 -15.51 20.88 2.54
N PRO A 209 -16.79 20.75 2.94
CA PRO A 209 -17.61 21.88 3.38
C PRO A 209 -16.96 22.61 4.57
N ASP A 210 -16.35 21.85 5.48
CA ASP A 210 -15.74 22.35 6.70
C ASP A 210 -14.47 23.18 6.46
N VAL A 211 -13.86 23.07 5.27
CA VAL A 211 -12.65 23.83 4.89
C VAL A 211 -12.99 25.25 4.42
N LEU A 212 -14.25 25.51 4.05
CA LEU A 212 -14.70 26.85 3.62
C LEU A 212 -15.15 27.73 4.80
N ALA A 213 -15.23 27.17 6.01
CA ALA A 213 -15.66 27.86 7.21
C ALA A 213 -14.51 28.25 8.17
N ALA A 214 -13.26 27.93 7.81
CA ALA A 214 -12.04 28.21 8.57
C ALA A 214 -11.12 29.13 7.79
#